data_AF-A0AA36BTX2-F1
#
_entry.id   AF-A0AA36BTX2-F1
#
_cell.length_a   1.000
_cell.length_b   1.000
_cell.length_c   1.000
_cell.angle_alpha   90.00
_cell.angle_beta   90.00
_cell.angle_gamma   90.00
#
_symmetry.space_group_name_H-M   'P 1'
#
loop_
_entity.id
_entity.type
_entity.pdbx_description
1 polymer ?
#
loop_
_entity_poly.entity_id
_entity_poly.type
_entity_poly.pdbx_seq_one_letter_code
_entity_poly.pdbx_strand_id
1 'polypeptide(L)'
;MWGKDRANLSASIEKPEDKLAKLQKDVSHIMKTVDAMQEHLNDVHIYFHGLPTGVGSHGGQHHHHKFTHFYSFKKVTTDAHCDITANKQLKTWQNISGHIHVRQVTVDQLRVFVKVIGFPIDQPDKQYALHVHESNDTSKSCDSLGGHYNPHGHEHGSKEAPHASRHAGDWGNIQADAKGFVNIEFDDRESSLVGTHSLIGKSIVIHSKSDSKDGSGERIACCIITKADKVADTRGHHHRKGDDEDDDEMNDDAM
;
A
#
# COMPACT_ATOMS: atom_id res chain seq x y z
N MET A 1 64.34 -29.28 11.17
CA MET A 1 63.16 -28.41 11.36
C MET A 1 62.78 -27.80 10.03
N TRP A 2 61.68 -28.25 9.43
CA TRP A 2 60.74 -27.48 8.58
C TRP A 2 59.83 -28.44 7.80
N GLY A 3 58.54 -28.13 7.75
CA GLY A 3 57.57 -28.87 6.94
C GLY A 3 56.21 -29.18 7.58
N LYS A 4 55.76 -28.42 8.58
CA LYS A 4 54.33 -28.27 8.87
C LYS A 4 53.99 -26.84 8.47
N ASP A 5 53.10 -26.68 7.49
CA ASP A 5 52.31 -25.47 7.16
C ASP A 5 51.87 -25.50 5.68
N ARG A 6 51.15 -26.55 5.28
CA ARG A 6 50.44 -26.61 3.98
C ARG A 6 48.94 -26.92 4.13
N ALA A 7 48.39 -26.65 5.32
CA ALA A 7 47.00 -26.93 5.62
C ALA A 7 46.31 -25.70 6.21
N ASN A 8 46.31 -24.56 5.51
CA ASN A 8 45.34 -23.48 5.84
C ASN A 8 45.19 -22.34 4.80
N LEU A 9 44.98 -22.62 3.52
CA LEU A 9 44.80 -21.53 2.52
C LEU A 9 43.58 -21.68 1.59
N SER A 10 42.66 -22.62 1.84
CA SER A 10 41.48 -22.81 0.97
C SER A 10 40.15 -22.33 1.57
N ALA A 11 40.14 -21.78 2.78
CA ALA A 11 38.92 -21.24 3.39
C ALA A 11 38.95 -19.71 3.32
N SER A 12 38.45 -19.14 2.22
CA SER A 12 37.90 -17.76 2.09
C SER A 12 37.76 -17.26 0.64
N ILE A 13 38.06 -18.06 -0.38
CA ILE A 13 37.88 -17.63 -1.78
C ILE A 13 36.45 -17.97 -2.22
N GLU A 14 35.58 -16.98 -2.17
CA GLU A 14 34.22 -17.04 -2.75
C GLU A 14 34.31 -17.45 -4.23
N LYS A 15 33.56 -18.48 -4.61
CA LYS A 15 33.69 -19.09 -5.93
C LYS A 15 33.18 -18.12 -7.01
N PRO A 16 33.77 -18.10 -8.21
CA PRO A 16 33.36 -17.19 -9.29
C PRO A 16 31.86 -17.26 -9.64
N GLU A 17 31.26 -18.45 -9.57
CA GLU A 17 29.83 -18.68 -9.78
C GLU A 17 28.94 -17.99 -8.73
N ASP A 18 29.36 -17.96 -7.46
CA ASP A 18 28.63 -17.30 -6.37
C ASP A 18 28.70 -15.78 -6.52
N LYS A 19 29.85 -15.26 -6.98
CA LYS A 19 30.01 -13.84 -7.31
C LYS A 19 29.13 -13.41 -8.48
N LEU A 20 29.03 -14.26 -9.52
CA LEU A 20 28.19 -13.99 -10.67
C LEU A 20 26.70 -13.98 -10.28
N ALA A 21 26.26 -14.94 -9.47
CA ALA A 21 24.87 -14.98 -8.98
C ALA A 21 24.53 -13.74 -8.12
N LYS A 22 25.47 -13.30 -7.27
CA LYS A 22 25.32 -12.08 -6.47
C LYS A 22 25.24 -10.83 -7.35
N LEU A 23 26.14 -10.71 -8.34
CA LEU A 23 26.14 -9.60 -9.29
C LEU A 23 24.85 -9.57 -10.14
N GLN A 24 24.35 -10.73 -10.57
CA GLN A 24 23.09 -10.82 -11.30
C GLN A 24 21.89 -10.38 -10.44
N LYS A 25 21.89 -10.73 -9.16
CA LYS A 25 20.89 -10.26 -8.19
C LYS A 25 20.97 -8.75 -7.97
N ASP A 26 22.18 -8.21 -7.81
CA ASP A 26 22.42 -6.78 -7.62
C ASP A 26 22.00 -5.99 -8.88
N VAL A 27 22.36 -6.46 -10.08
CA VAL A 27 21.93 -5.86 -11.35
C VAL A 27 20.41 -5.94 -11.49
N SER A 28 19.77 -7.07 -11.17
CA SER A 28 18.31 -7.18 -11.18
C SER A 28 17.65 -6.19 -10.22
N HIS A 29 18.25 -5.93 -9.05
CA HIS A 29 17.72 -4.96 -8.09
C HIS A 29 17.88 -3.53 -8.61
N ILE A 30 19.02 -3.21 -9.24
CA ILE A 30 19.28 -1.91 -9.86
C ILE A 30 18.31 -1.68 -11.02
N MET A 31 18.11 -2.65 -11.90
CA MET A 31 17.20 -2.51 -13.04
C MET A 31 15.76 -2.33 -12.59
N LYS A 32 15.29 -3.07 -11.58
CA LYS A 32 13.97 -2.82 -10.95
C LYS A 32 13.87 -1.40 -10.37
N THR A 33 14.95 -0.89 -9.78
CA THR A 33 15.01 0.47 -9.26
C THR A 33 14.95 1.50 -10.39
N VAL A 34 15.65 1.26 -11.50
CA VAL A 34 15.67 2.13 -12.69
C VAL A 34 14.30 2.14 -13.38
N ASP A 35 13.68 0.98 -13.58
CA ASP A 35 12.36 0.87 -14.19
C ASP A 35 11.30 1.57 -13.33
N ALA A 36 11.37 1.40 -12.01
CA ALA A 36 10.48 2.08 -11.09
C ALA A 36 10.75 3.60 -11.00
N MET A 37 12.01 4.03 -11.14
CA MET A 37 12.36 5.46 -11.30
C MET A 37 11.82 6.02 -12.62
N GLN A 38 11.84 5.24 -13.70
CA GLN A 38 11.32 5.64 -15.00
C GLN A 38 9.78 5.75 -14.99
N GLU A 39 9.09 4.83 -14.31
CA GLU A 39 7.64 4.94 -14.05
C GLU A 39 7.31 6.16 -13.19
N HIS A 40 8.12 6.47 -12.17
CA HIS A 40 7.97 7.69 -11.37
C HIS A 40 8.11 8.97 -12.20
N LEU A 41 9.04 9.01 -13.18
CA LEU A 41 9.18 10.16 -14.08
C LEU A 41 7.96 10.33 -14.99
N ASN A 42 7.33 9.22 -15.40
CA ASN A 42 6.13 9.26 -16.26
C ASN A 42 4.88 9.77 -15.52
N ASP A 43 4.83 9.64 -14.19
CA ASP A 43 3.73 10.14 -13.34
C ASP A 43 3.97 11.58 -12.82
N VAL A 44 5.10 12.23 -13.17
CA VAL A 44 5.34 13.64 -12.85
C VAL A 44 4.50 14.53 -13.77
N HIS A 45 3.32 14.93 -13.30
CA HIS A 45 2.60 16.05 -13.88
C HIS A 45 3.32 17.37 -13.56
N ILE A 46 4.03 17.92 -14.54
CA ILE A 46 4.65 19.25 -14.46
C ILE A 46 3.54 20.30 -14.60
N TYR A 47 3.15 20.94 -13.49
CA TYR A 47 2.25 22.08 -13.52
C TYR A 47 3.06 23.37 -13.71
N PHE A 48 2.95 23.97 -14.90
CA PHE A 48 3.43 25.32 -15.13
C PHE A 48 2.39 26.31 -14.58
N HIS A 49 2.66 26.90 -13.42
CA HIS A 49 1.87 28.05 -12.96
C HIS A 49 2.34 29.28 -13.75
N GLY A 50 1.65 29.59 -14.85
CA GLY A 50 1.75 30.91 -15.47
C GLY A 50 1.12 31.95 -14.53
N LEU A 51 1.92 32.87 -13.99
CA LEU A 51 1.38 34.06 -13.34
C LEU A 51 0.73 34.98 -14.40
N PRO A 52 -0.31 35.75 -14.04
CA PRO A 52 -1.03 36.57 -15.00
C PRO A 52 -0.12 37.63 -15.60
N THR A 53 -0.14 37.75 -16.92
CA THR A 53 0.52 38.82 -17.67
C THR A 53 -0.21 40.14 -17.41
N GLY A 54 0.15 40.82 -16.32
CA GLY A 54 -0.18 42.23 -16.12
C GLY A 54 0.81 43.10 -16.87
N VAL A 55 0.43 43.57 -18.06
CA VAL A 55 1.21 44.58 -18.80
C VAL A 55 0.96 45.94 -18.14
N GLY A 56 1.99 46.51 -17.53
CA GLY A 56 2.02 47.87 -17.02
C GLY A 56 3.38 48.49 -17.31
N SER A 57 3.45 49.31 -18.37
CA SER A 57 4.61 50.12 -18.75
C SER A 57 4.97 51.10 -17.63
N HIS A 58 6.26 51.23 -17.27
CA HIS A 58 7.01 52.50 -17.09
C HIS A 58 8.41 52.24 -16.50
N GLY A 59 9.44 52.85 -17.11
CA GLY A 59 10.67 53.29 -16.43
C GLY A 59 11.73 52.22 -16.15
N GLY A 60 12.91 52.38 -16.76
CA GLY A 60 13.97 51.38 -16.75
C GLY A 60 14.59 51.09 -15.38
N GLN A 61 14.84 49.80 -15.15
CA GLN A 61 15.97 49.24 -14.42
C GLN A 61 15.99 47.74 -14.72
N HIS A 62 17.10 47.23 -15.25
CA HIS A 62 17.30 45.79 -15.49
C HIS A 62 17.55 45.09 -14.15
N HIS A 63 16.48 44.64 -13.50
CA HIS A 63 16.57 43.72 -12.37
C HIS A 63 16.68 42.29 -12.92
N HIS A 64 17.83 41.64 -12.69
CA HIS A 64 17.97 40.21 -12.90
C HIS A 64 17.09 39.48 -11.88
N HIS A 65 15.85 39.17 -12.24
CA HIS A 65 15.00 38.30 -11.45
C HIS A 65 15.60 36.88 -11.46
N LYS A 66 16.29 36.51 -10.38
CA LYS A 66 16.62 35.11 -10.09
C LYS A 66 15.32 34.38 -9.81
N PHE A 67 14.78 33.69 -10.81
CA PHE A 67 13.68 32.74 -10.64
C PHE A 67 14.17 31.54 -9.82
N THR A 68 14.04 31.61 -8.51
CA THR A 68 14.08 30.41 -7.66
C THR A 68 12.85 29.57 -7.98
N HIS A 69 13.04 28.52 -8.77
CA HIS A 69 11.98 27.56 -9.07
C HIS A 69 11.69 26.76 -7.81
N PHE A 70 10.53 27.01 -7.19
CA PHE A 70 10.03 26.17 -6.10
C PHE A 70 9.36 24.94 -6.72
N TYR A 71 10.10 23.83 -6.79
CA TYR A 71 9.52 22.54 -7.15
C TYR A 71 8.74 21.99 -5.96
N SER A 72 7.41 21.94 -6.08
CA SER A 72 6.58 21.19 -5.13
C SER A 72 6.38 19.79 -5.68
N PHE A 73 7.20 18.83 -5.23
CA PHE A 73 6.97 17.42 -5.49
C PHE A 73 5.80 16.97 -4.61
N LYS A 74 4.57 16.99 -5.11
CA LYS A 74 3.52 16.15 -4.52
C LYS A 74 3.91 14.70 -4.83
N LYS A 75 4.58 14.04 -3.88
CA LYS A 75 4.83 12.60 -3.86
C LYS A 75 3.46 11.90 -3.77
N VAL A 76 2.77 11.77 -4.90
CA VAL A 76 1.56 10.96 -4.97
C VAL A 76 2.01 9.51 -4.91
N THR A 77 1.87 8.93 -3.72
CA THR A 77 1.96 7.50 -3.51
C THR A 77 0.79 6.82 -4.20
N THR A 78 0.98 5.62 -4.75
CA THR A 78 -0.15 4.80 -5.18
C THR A 78 -0.85 4.32 -3.92
N ASP A 79 -2.12 4.70 -3.76
CA ASP A 79 -2.95 4.28 -2.64
C ASP A 79 -4.00 3.28 -3.16
N ALA A 80 -4.39 2.35 -2.31
CA ALA A 80 -5.43 1.37 -2.55
C ALA A 80 -6.27 1.18 -1.30
N HIS A 81 -7.53 0.81 -1.49
CA HIS A 81 -8.44 0.45 -0.40
C HIS A 81 -9.07 -0.91 -0.65
N CYS A 82 -9.60 -1.48 0.43
CA CYS A 82 -10.27 -2.76 0.42
C CYS A 82 -11.31 -2.76 1.55
N ASP A 83 -12.59 -2.70 1.19
CA ASP A 83 -13.71 -2.68 2.12
C ASP A 83 -14.07 -4.09 2.55
N ILE A 84 -13.62 -4.49 3.73
CA ILE A 84 -13.80 -5.83 4.29
C ILE A 84 -15.29 -6.09 4.55
N THR A 85 -15.77 -7.21 4.00
CA THR A 85 -17.12 -7.71 4.23
C THR A 85 -17.08 -9.17 4.67
N ALA A 86 -17.99 -9.56 5.55
CA ALA A 86 -18.12 -10.93 6.02
C ALA A 86 -18.37 -11.92 4.87
N ASN A 87 -17.84 -13.14 5.02
CA ASN A 87 -18.09 -14.20 4.05
C ASN A 87 -19.55 -14.66 4.13
N LYS A 88 -20.33 -14.39 3.07
CA LYS A 88 -21.75 -14.75 2.97
C LYS A 88 -22.04 -16.25 2.93
N GLN A 89 -21.02 -17.09 2.72
CA GLN A 89 -21.16 -18.55 2.75
C GLN A 89 -21.21 -19.12 4.18
N LEU A 90 -20.74 -18.35 5.16
CA LEU A 90 -20.74 -18.77 6.56
C LEU A 90 -21.98 -18.24 7.28
N LYS A 91 -22.53 -19.01 8.21
CA LYS A 91 -23.61 -18.53 9.10
C LYS A 91 -23.06 -17.71 10.27
N THR A 92 -21.85 -18.05 10.71
CA THR A 92 -21.08 -17.32 11.71
C THR A 92 -20.31 -16.17 11.04
N TRP A 93 -19.75 -15.25 11.84
CA TRP A 93 -18.88 -14.16 11.38
C TRP A 93 -19.54 -13.05 10.54
N GLN A 94 -20.87 -13.01 10.46
CA GLN A 94 -21.60 -12.02 9.65
C GLN A 94 -21.45 -10.56 10.14
N ASN A 95 -20.87 -10.36 11.32
CA ASN A 95 -20.62 -9.02 11.88
C ASN A 95 -19.26 -8.43 11.48
N ILE A 96 -18.39 -9.21 10.81
CA ILE A 96 -17.07 -8.74 10.42
C ILE A 96 -17.20 -7.72 9.29
N SER A 97 -16.72 -6.51 9.53
CA SER A 97 -16.65 -5.45 8.52
C SER A 97 -15.50 -4.49 8.82
N GLY A 98 -15.04 -3.75 7.82
CA GLY A 98 -13.97 -2.79 8.02
C GLY A 98 -13.38 -2.25 6.73
N HIS A 99 -12.24 -1.58 6.87
CA HIS A 99 -11.51 -0.99 5.77
C HIS A 99 -10.01 -1.27 5.95
N ILE A 100 -9.38 -1.73 4.88
CA ILE A 100 -7.93 -1.84 4.79
C ILE A 100 -7.42 -0.82 3.77
N HIS A 101 -6.50 0.02 4.20
CA HIS A 101 -5.82 0.98 3.35
C HIS A 101 -4.40 0.51 3.09
N VAL A 102 -3.98 0.49 1.82
CA VAL A 102 -2.63 0.10 1.42
C VAL A 102 -1.99 1.25 0.68
N ARG A 103 -0.80 1.68 1.09
CA ARG A 103 -0.06 2.79 0.47
C ARG A 103 1.30 2.31 0.01
N GLN A 104 1.65 2.60 -1.24
CA GLN A 104 2.99 2.45 -1.77
C GLN A 104 3.87 3.60 -1.28
N VAL A 105 4.73 3.37 -0.30
CA VAL A 105 5.59 4.41 0.31
C VAL A 105 6.84 4.67 -0.54
N THR A 106 7.45 3.58 -1.03
CA THR A 106 8.56 3.51 -1.99
C THR A 106 8.27 2.37 -2.94
N VAL A 107 9.07 2.20 -3.99
CA VAL A 107 8.90 1.13 -5.00
C VAL A 107 8.94 -0.28 -4.40
N ASP A 108 9.59 -0.45 -3.25
CA ASP A 108 9.83 -1.70 -2.54
C ASP A 108 9.16 -1.76 -1.16
N GLN A 109 8.36 -0.77 -0.79
CA GLN A 109 7.71 -0.73 0.52
C GLN A 109 6.24 -0.31 0.42
N LEU A 110 5.37 -1.19 0.90
CA LEU A 110 4.00 -0.89 1.25
C LEU A 110 3.88 -0.55 2.74
N ARG A 111 2.86 0.23 3.03
CA ARG A 111 2.32 0.45 4.36
C ARG A 111 0.85 0.12 4.38
N VAL A 112 0.45 -0.77 5.28
CA VAL A 112 -0.90 -1.32 5.37
C VAL A 112 -1.52 -0.86 6.68
N PHE A 113 -2.71 -0.28 6.62
CA PHE A 113 -3.53 0.11 7.76
C PHE A 113 -4.78 -0.76 7.79
N VAL A 114 -4.97 -1.53 8.85
CA VAL A 114 -6.10 -2.46 8.99
C VAL A 114 -7.02 -1.94 10.07
N LYS A 115 -8.28 -1.65 9.71
CA LYS A 115 -9.35 -1.26 10.63
C LYS A 115 -10.55 -2.15 10.44
N VAL A 116 -10.71 -3.16 11.29
CA VAL A 116 -11.77 -4.18 11.17
C VAL A 116 -12.44 -4.38 12.51
N ILE A 117 -13.75 -4.54 12.51
CA ILE A 117 -14.58 -4.71 13.70
C ILE A 117 -15.40 -6.00 13.61
N GLY A 118 -16.03 -6.39 14.72
CA GLY A 118 -16.99 -7.48 14.77
C GLY A 118 -16.42 -8.83 15.20
N PHE A 119 -15.17 -8.86 15.68
CA PHE A 119 -14.56 -10.08 16.21
C PHE A 119 -15.18 -10.47 17.57
N PRO A 120 -15.27 -11.77 17.90
CA PRO A 120 -15.69 -12.23 19.21
C PRO A 120 -14.80 -11.67 20.33
N ILE A 121 -15.43 -11.21 21.40
CA ILE A 121 -14.76 -10.60 22.56
C ILE A 121 -14.42 -11.61 23.67
N ASP A 122 -14.86 -12.86 23.53
CA ASP A 122 -14.65 -13.95 24.49
C ASP A 122 -13.31 -14.69 24.28
N GLN A 123 -12.54 -14.30 23.26
CA GLN A 123 -11.29 -14.93 22.85
C GLN A 123 -10.19 -13.87 22.61
N PRO A 124 -9.72 -13.18 23.67
CA PRO A 124 -8.81 -12.04 23.54
C PRO A 124 -7.44 -12.42 22.93
N ASP A 125 -6.97 -13.64 23.14
CA ASP A 125 -5.67 -14.12 22.62
C ASP A 125 -5.75 -14.72 21.22
N LYS A 126 -6.93 -14.69 20.59
CA LYS A 126 -7.13 -15.32 19.30
C LYS A 126 -6.52 -14.50 18.17
N GLN A 127 -5.73 -15.21 17.36
CA GLN A 127 -5.13 -14.69 16.14
C GLN A 127 -5.92 -15.14 14.91
N TYR A 128 -5.98 -14.24 13.93
CA TYR A 128 -6.65 -14.42 12.65
C TYR A 128 -5.62 -14.17 11.54
N ALA A 129 -5.43 -15.12 10.63
CA ALA A 129 -4.50 -14.90 9.51
C ALA A 129 -5.06 -13.86 8.54
N LEU A 130 -4.17 -13.05 7.96
CA LEU A 130 -4.48 -12.02 6.97
C LEU A 130 -3.62 -12.22 5.74
N HIS A 131 -4.25 -12.55 4.61
CA HIS A 131 -3.55 -12.92 3.38
C HIS A 131 -4.10 -12.20 2.16
N VAL A 132 -3.24 -11.98 1.16
CA VAL A 132 -3.68 -11.62 -0.19
C VAL A 132 -3.89 -12.89 -1.02
N HIS A 133 -5.04 -12.98 -1.67
CA HIS A 133 -5.47 -14.05 -2.55
C HIS A 133 -5.44 -13.63 -4.02
N GLU A 134 -5.20 -14.59 -4.90
CA GLU A 134 -4.86 -14.36 -6.31
C GLU A 134 -6.02 -13.87 -7.19
N SER A 135 -7.26 -14.18 -6.84
CA SER A 135 -8.45 -13.90 -7.63
C SER A 135 -9.28 -12.78 -7.00
N ASN A 136 -10.12 -12.15 -7.81
CA ASN A 136 -11.18 -11.24 -7.40
C ASN A 136 -12.58 -11.82 -7.69
N ASP A 137 -12.66 -13.11 -8.06
CA ASP A 137 -13.92 -13.79 -8.28
C ASP A 137 -14.68 -13.93 -6.97
N THR A 138 -15.77 -13.17 -6.83
CA THR A 138 -16.66 -13.18 -5.68
C THR A 138 -17.95 -13.96 -5.92
N SER A 139 -18.00 -14.79 -6.98
CA SER A 139 -19.15 -15.65 -7.28
C SER A 139 -19.59 -16.54 -6.12
N LYS A 140 -18.64 -16.93 -5.26
CA LYS A 140 -18.88 -17.64 -3.99
C LYS A 140 -18.35 -16.85 -2.79
N SER A 141 -18.52 -15.52 -2.80
CA SER A 141 -18.02 -14.65 -1.74
C SER A 141 -16.49 -14.85 -1.58
N CYS A 142 -15.99 -15.21 -0.40
CA CYS A 142 -14.56 -15.38 -0.17
C CYS A 142 -14.01 -16.72 -0.68
N ASP A 143 -14.88 -17.70 -0.96
CA ASP A 143 -14.48 -19.08 -1.24
C ASP A 143 -13.96 -19.27 -2.67
N SER A 144 -14.29 -18.37 -3.59
CA SER A 144 -13.85 -18.37 -4.99
C SER A 144 -12.59 -17.54 -5.25
N LEU A 145 -11.94 -17.01 -4.21
CA LEU A 145 -10.77 -16.13 -4.35
C LEU A 145 -9.45 -16.84 -4.70
N GLY A 146 -9.48 -18.14 -4.96
CA GLY A 146 -8.26 -18.91 -5.30
C GLY A 146 -7.31 -19.08 -4.11
N GLY A 147 -6.04 -19.39 -4.39
CA GLY A 147 -4.97 -19.53 -3.40
C GLY A 147 -4.37 -18.20 -2.95
N HIS A 148 -3.32 -18.27 -2.13
CA HIS A 148 -2.53 -17.09 -1.78
C HIS A 148 -1.86 -16.53 -3.04
N TYR A 149 -1.76 -15.22 -3.12
CA TYR A 149 -1.11 -14.57 -4.24
C TYR A 149 0.40 -14.82 -4.23
N ASN A 150 0.87 -15.68 -5.14
CA ASN A 150 2.24 -16.15 -5.20
C ASN A 150 2.87 -15.95 -6.59
N PRO A 151 3.16 -14.70 -6.99
CA PRO A 151 3.74 -14.41 -8.31
C PRO A 151 5.18 -14.94 -8.46
N HIS A 152 5.85 -15.29 -7.37
CA HIS A 152 7.26 -15.67 -7.34
C HIS A 152 7.49 -17.17 -7.11
N GLY A 153 6.42 -17.96 -6.93
CA GLY A 153 6.53 -19.40 -6.68
C GLY A 153 7.26 -19.73 -5.37
N HIS A 154 7.16 -18.86 -4.37
CA HIS A 154 7.74 -19.11 -3.05
C HIS A 154 6.84 -20.02 -2.21
N GLU A 155 7.42 -20.67 -1.21
CA GLU A 155 6.63 -21.37 -0.20
C GLU A 155 5.87 -20.37 0.69
N HIS A 156 4.82 -20.84 1.36
CA HIS A 156 4.17 -20.05 2.39
C HIS A 156 5.15 -19.77 3.56
N GLY A 157 5.14 -18.54 4.08
CA GLY A 157 6.03 -18.14 5.17
C GLY A 157 5.45 -17.05 6.07
N SER A 158 6.02 -16.91 7.27
CA SER A 158 5.65 -15.82 8.17
C SER A 158 6.06 -14.47 7.60
N LYS A 159 5.38 -13.40 8.01
CA LYS A 159 5.68 -12.03 7.57
C LYS A 159 7.16 -11.64 7.76
N GLU A 160 7.80 -12.13 8.82
CA GLU A 160 9.20 -11.87 9.19
C GLU A 160 10.20 -12.79 8.48
N ALA A 161 9.74 -13.69 7.61
CA ALA A 161 10.62 -14.55 6.83
C ALA A 161 11.61 -13.71 6.00
N PRO A 162 12.80 -14.26 5.68
CA PRO A 162 13.78 -13.59 4.84
C PRO A 162 13.18 -13.07 3.53
N HIS A 163 13.76 -12.01 2.98
CA HIS A 163 13.28 -11.44 1.73
C HIS A 163 13.25 -12.49 0.60
N ALA A 164 12.19 -12.49 -0.21
CA ALA A 164 11.94 -13.46 -1.29
C ALA A 164 11.87 -14.93 -0.81
N SER A 165 11.22 -15.18 0.32
CA SER A 165 11.02 -16.54 0.87
C SER A 165 9.60 -16.86 1.33
N ARG A 166 8.64 -15.97 1.07
CA ARG A 166 7.22 -16.14 1.37
C ARG A 166 6.36 -15.68 0.20
N HIS A 167 5.05 -15.96 0.22
CA HIS A 167 4.16 -15.34 -0.74
C HIS A 167 4.13 -13.81 -0.56
N ALA A 168 3.90 -13.08 -1.65
CA ALA A 168 3.93 -11.62 -1.64
C ALA A 168 2.99 -11.05 -0.56
N GLY A 169 1.80 -11.62 -0.42
CA GLY A 169 0.77 -11.19 0.52
C GLY A 169 0.60 -12.02 1.79
N ASP A 170 1.61 -12.78 2.23
CA ASP A 170 1.59 -13.44 3.53
C ASP A 170 1.84 -12.40 4.66
N TRP A 171 0.79 -11.70 5.10
CA TRP A 171 0.89 -10.62 6.11
C TRP A 171 0.79 -11.11 7.56
N GLY A 172 0.69 -12.42 7.78
CA GLY A 172 0.73 -13.03 9.10
C GLY A 172 -0.59 -12.90 9.86
N ASN A 173 -0.50 -12.58 11.15
CA ASN A 173 -1.64 -12.61 12.08
C ASN A 173 -2.10 -11.21 12.51
N ILE A 174 -3.42 -11.04 12.63
CA ILE A 174 -4.06 -9.92 13.32
C ILE A 174 -4.76 -10.42 14.59
N GLN A 175 -4.86 -9.54 15.58
CA GLN A 175 -5.51 -9.82 16.86
C GLN A 175 -6.46 -8.68 17.18
N ALA A 176 -7.69 -9.03 17.54
CA ALA A 176 -8.68 -8.05 17.97
C ALA A 176 -8.45 -7.67 19.45
N ASP A 177 -8.73 -6.42 19.79
CA ASP A 177 -8.74 -5.97 21.17
C ASP A 177 -9.95 -6.53 21.95
N ALA A 178 -10.05 -6.19 23.24
CA ALA A 178 -11.16 -6.62 24.09
C ALA A 178 -12.56 -6.10 23.66
N LYS A 179 -12.63 -5.22 22.66
CA LYS A 179 -13.87 -4.70 22.07
C LYS A 179 -14.17 -5.36 20.71
N GLY A 180 -13.34 -6.30 20.27
CA GLY A 180 -13.49 -6.96 18.98
C GLY A 180 -13.01 -6.09 17.82
N PHE A 181 -12.09 -5.14 18.07
CA PHE A 181 -11.54 -4.23 17.08
C PHE A 181 -10.08 -4.56 16.75
N VAL A 182 -9.78 -4.62 15.47
CA VAL A 182 -8.41 -4.61 14.94
C VAL A 182 -8.14 -3.22 14.39
N ASN A 183 -7.12 -2.54 14.92
CA ASN A 183 -6.64 -1.25 14.43
C ASN A 183 -5.11 -1.24 14.46
N ILE A 184 -4.48 -1.69 13.39
CA ILE A 184 -3.02 -1.87 13.31
C ILE A 184 -2.46 -1.25 12.03
N GLU A 185 -1.16 -1.02 12.05
CA GLU A 185 -0.36 -0.56 10.91
C GLU A 185 0.90 -1.41 10.82
N PHE A 186 1.28 -1.81 9.60
CA PHE A 186 2.54 -2.51 9.36
C PHE A 186 3.11 -2.19 7.98
N ASP A 187 4.42 -2.35 7.84
CA ASP A 187 5.12 -2.24 6.57
C ASP A 187 5.33 -3.64 5.94
N ASP A 188 5.31 -3.70 4.61
CA ASP A 188 5.56 -4.89 3.80
C ASP A 188 6.53 -4.57 2.66
N ARG A 189 7.44 -5.50 2.34
CA ARG A 189 8.45 -5.33 1.27
C ARG A 189 8.43 -6.42 0.20
N GLU A 190 7.49 -7.35 0.28
CA GLU A 190 7.34 -8.44 -0.70
C GLU A 190 6.21 -8.16 -1.70
N SER A 191 5.27 -7.29 -1.33
CA SER A 191 4.15 -6.85 -2.13
C SER A 191 4.36 -5.47 -2.75
N SER A 192 3.62 -5.19 -3.84
CA SER A 192 3.59 -3.89 -4.50
C SER A 192 2.18 -3.57 -5.00
N LEU A 193 1.83 -2.29 -5.09
CA LEU A 193 0.64 -1.78 -5.79
C LEU A 193 0.94 -1.37 -7.23
N VAL A 194 2.20 -1.41 -7.66
CA VAL A 194 2.65 -1.04 -9.01
C VAL A 194 3.38 -2.20 -9.69
N GLY A 195 3.53 -2.10 -11.01
CA GLY A 195 4.19 -3.13 -11.82
C GLY A 195 3.37 -4.41 -12.04
N THR A 196 4.00 -5.40 -12.65
CA THR A 196 3.33 -6.65 -13.11
C THR A 196 2.80 -7.53 -11.98
N HIS A 197 3.37 -7.42 -10.78
CA HIS A 197 2.95 -8.17 -9.60
C HIS A 197 2.13 -7.33 -8.62
N SER A 198 1.43 -6.32 -9.15
CA SER A 198 0.58 -5.45 -8.35
C SER A 198 -0.53 -6.24 -7.63
N LEU A 199 -0.77 -5.89 -6.38
CA LEU A 199 -1.90 -6.37 -5.59
C LEU A 199 -3.24 -5.78 -6.07
N ILE A 200 -3.26 -4.77 -6.93
CA ILE A 200 -4.50 -4.21 -7.46
C ILE A 200 -5.30 -5.30 -8.20
N GLY A 201 -6.59 -5.40 -7.89
CA GLY A 201 -7.48 -6.42 -8.43
C GLY A 201 -7.24 -7.82 -7.85
N LYS A 202 -6.43 -7.95 -6.79
CA LYS A 202 -6.37 -9.13 -5.92
C LYS A 202 -7.32 -8.95 -4.75
N SER A 203 -7.41 -9.93 -3.87
CA SER A 203 -8.29 -9.86 -2.71
C SER A 203 -7.56 -10.02 -1.39
N ILE A 204 -8.03 -9.36 -0.35
CA ILE A 204 -7.56 -9.61 1.03
C ILE A 204 -8.55 -10.54 1.70
N VAL A 205 -8.06 -11.53 2.43
CA VAL A 205 -8.86 -12.51 3.18
C VAL A 205 -8.40 -12.52 4.64
N ILE A 206 -9.38 -12.50 5.55
CA ILE A 206 -9.20 -12.77 6.97
C ILE A 206 -9.66 -14.20 7.23
N HIS A 207 -8.84 -14.98 7.93
CA HIS A 207 -9.12 -16.37 8.27
C HIS A 207 -9.50 -16.58 9.73
N SER A 208 -10.22 -17.67 10.04
CA SER A 208 -10.73 -17.96 11.40
C SER A 208 -9.69 -18.46 12.41
N LYS A 209 -8.50 -18.87 11.97
CA LYS A 209 -7.39 -19.35 12.80
C LYS A 209 -6.11 -18.57 12.49
N SER A 210 -5.10 -18.79 13.33
CA SER A 210 -3.75 -18.28 13.15
C SER A 210 -3.13 -18.80 11.86
N ASP A 211 -2.24 -18.00 11.30
CA ASP A 211 -1.42 -18.35 10.15
C ASP A 211 -0.49 -19.52 10.46
N SER A 212 -0.58 -20.58 9.66
CA SER A 212 0.22 -21.78 9.84
C SER A 212 0.38 -22.54 8.53
N LYS A 213 1.45 -23.34 8.42
CA LYS A 213 1.68 -24.21 7.27
C LYS A 213 0.58 -25.27 7.07
N ASP A 214 -0.15 -25.60 8.14
CA ASP A 214 -1.25 -26.57 8.12
C ASP A 214 -2.60 -25.91 7.76
N GLY A 215 -2.60 -24.60 7.52
CA GLY A 215 -3.73 -23.80 7.08
C GLY A 215 -4.35 -22.91 8.15
N SER A 216 -5.03 -21.85 7.70
CA SER A 216 -5.58 -20.80 8.56
C SER A 216 -7.08 -20.95 8.86
N GLY A 217 -7.71 -22.04 8.43
CA GLY A 217 -9.14 -22.28 8.62
C GLY A 217 -10.04 -21.51 7.63
N GLU A 218 -11.29 -21.30 8.04
CA GLU A 218 -12.34 -20.70 7.20
C GLU A 218 -11.99 -19.27 6.81
N ARG A 219 -12.39 -18.85 5.61
CA ARG A 219 -12.31 -17.46 5.15
C ARG A 219 -13.47 -16.69 5.74
N ILE A 220 -13.25 -15.91 6.79
CA ILE A 220 -14.33 -15.27 7.55
C ILE A 220 -14.76 -13.93 6.97
N ALA A 221 -13.86 -13.24 6.28
CA ALA A 221 -14.16 -11.98 5.62
C ALA A 221 -13.17 -11.73 4.48
N CYS A 222 -13.56 -10.94 3.49
CA CYS A 222 -12.72 -10.59 2.37
C CYS A 222 -13.13 -9.29 1.69
N CYS A 223 -12.27 -8.80 0.81
CA CYS A 223 -12.52 -7.65 -0.05
C CYS A 223 -11.61 -7.68 -1.28
N ILE A 224 -11.91 -6.84 -2.27
CA ILE A 224 -11.08 -6.64 -3.47
C ILE A 224 -10.24 -5.39 -3.27
N ILE A 225 -8.93 -5.51 -3.52
CA ILE A 225 -7.99 -4.39 -3.46
C ILE A 225 -8.21 -3.51 -4.70
N THR A 226 -8.74 -2.32 -4.47
CA THR A 226 -9.06 -1.36 -5.53
C THR A 226 -8.14 -0.15 -5.41
N LYS A 227 -7.64 0.34 -6.54
CA LYS A 227 -6.82 1.55 -6.57
C LYS A 227 -7.67 2.71 -6.03
N ALA A 228 -7.15 3.45 -5.07
CA ALA A 228 -7.80 4.66 -4.58
C ALA A 228 -7.45 5.80 -5.54
N ASP A 229 -8.46 6.38 -6.18
CA ASP A 229 -8.28 7.69 -6.80
C ASP A 229 -7.99 8.70 -5.71
N LYS A 230 -7.11 9.67 -6.00
CA LYS A 230 -6.59 10.68 -5.06
C LYS A 230 -7.67 11.03 -4.04
N VAL A 231 -7.45 10.65 -2.77
CA VAL A 231 -8.30 11.11 -1.66
C VAL A 231 -8.40 12.61 -1.82
N ALA A 232 -9.61 13.09 -2.15
CA ALA A 232 -9.89 14.51 -2.12
C ALA A 232 -9.47 14.97 -0.73
N ASP A 233 -8.50 15.88 -0.68
CA ASP A 233 -8.01 16.47 0.54
C ASP A 233 -9.21 17.16 1.22
N THR A 234 -9.88 16.45 2.11
CA THR A 234 -10.97 17.00 2.93
C THR A 234 -10.43 17.76 4.14
N ARG A 235 -9.16 18.22 4.10
CA ARG A 235 -8.78 19.38 4.91
C ARG A 235 -9.59 20.56 4.37
N GLY A 236 -10.68 20.84 5.06
CA GLY A 236 -11.65 21.86 4.72
C GLY A 236 -10.98 23.16 4.26
N HIS A 237 -11.05 23.40 2.95
CA HIS A 237 -11.30 24.75 2.52
C HIS A 237 -12.71 25.11 3.00
N HIS A 238 -12.78 25.86 4.10
CA HIS A 238 -13.89 26.74 4.38
C HIS A 238 -13.99 27.74 3.22
N HIS A 239 -14.60 27.31 2.14
CA HIS A 239 -15.22 28.19 1.17
C HIS A 239 -16.60 28.49 1.74
N ARG A 240 -16.73 29.65 2.40
CA ARG A 240 -18.05 30.29 2.56
C ARG A 240 -18.55 30.53 1.14
N LYS A 241 -19.43 29.65 0.64
CA LYS A 241 -20.33 30.03 -0.43
C LYS A 241 -21.29 31.05 0.14
N GLY A 242 -21.48 32.13 -0.61
CA GLY A 242 -22.45 33.16 -0.32
C GLY A 242 -23.86 32.59 -0.34
N ASP A 243 -24.69 33.18 0.52
CA ASP A 243 -26.13 33.16 0.40
C ASP A 243 -26.48 34.40 -0.43
N ASP A 244 -26.81 34.18 -1.71
CA ASP A 244 -27.62 35.09 -2.49
C ASP A 244 -29.08 34.67 -2.23
N GLU A 245 -29.81 35.44 -1.42
CA GLU A 245 -31.27 35.49 -1.49
C GLU A 245 -31.67 36.96 -1.62
N ASP A 246 -32.13 37.28 -2.82
CA ASP A 246 -32.87 38.49 -3.17
C ASP A 246 -34.21 38.50 -2.41
N ASP A 247 -34.56 39.63 -1.80
CA ASP A 247 -35.95 40.03 -1.61
C ASP A 247 -36.03 41.56 -1.78
N ASP A 248 -36.62 41.93 -2.93
CA ASP A 248 -37.06 43.27 -3.27
C ASP A 248 -38.27 43.71 -2.40
N GLU A 249 -38.44 45.03 -2.34
CA GLU A 249 -39.72 45.76 -2.30
C GLU A 249 -40.20 46.43 -0.98
N MET A 250 -39.84 47.73 -0.92
CA MET A 250 -40.67 48.94 -0.67
C MET A 250 -41.37 49.25 0.68
N ASN A 251 -41.01 50.46 1.18
CA ASN A 251 -41.81 51.56 1.75
C ASN A 251 -42.76 51.32 2.95
N ASP A 252 -42.59 52.07 4.05
CA ASP A 252 -43.18 53.41 4.27
C ASP A 252 -42.90 53.94 5.70
N ASP A 253 -42.64 55.25 5.77
CA ASP A 253 -42.94 56.28 6.78
C ASP A 253 -43.03 56.05 8.31
N ALA A 254 -42.44 57.04 8.99
CA ALA A 254 -42.88 57.74 10.21
C ALA A 254 -42.92 57.01 11.58
N MET A 255 -41.99 57.38 12.48
CA MET A 255 -42.18 58.35 13.58
C MET A 255 -40.89 58.53 14.40
#